data_AF-A8XYC3-F1
#
_entry.id   AF-A8XYC3-F1
#
_cell.length_a   1.000
_cell.length_b   1.000
_cell.length_c   1.000
_cell.angle_alpha   90.00
_cell.angle_beta   90.00
_cell.angle_gamma   90.00
#
_symmetry.space_group_name_H-M   'P 1'
#
loop_
_entity.id
_entity.type
_entity.pdbx_description
1 polymer ?
#
loop_
_entity_poly.entity_id
_entity_poly.type
_entity_poly.pdbx_seq_one_letter_code
_entity_poly.pdbx_strand_id
1 'polypeptide(L)'
;MSICSERFDYTTFFHCLRSFPIDTVEVKWDGAENMIFSEDVITSARNLSIQTRKALPIEAILKFKSSSVQIDQIISCDDLLKICESWLKNKKPIGSKINIRISTNEMVPFIERSNSKLLTTEENGKIYISMDESRSKMEITMMSSDRITVEVVNKD
;
A
#
# COMPACT_ATOMS: atom_id res chain seq x y z
N MET A 1 -17.99 9.12 9.82
CA MET A 1 -17.42 9.81 10.99
C MET A 1 -16.04 10.31 10.57
N SER A 2 -15.75 11.61 10.73
CA SER A 2 -14.43 12.17 10.43
C SER A 2 -13.75 12.49 11.77
N ILE A 3 -12.53 11.99 11.98
CA ILE A 3 -11.76 12.20 13.22
C ILE A 3 -10.64 13.17 12.90
N CYS A 4 -10.70 14.38 13.46
CA CYS A 4 -9.64 15.39 13.39
C CYS A 4 -9.11 15.62 14.81
N SER A 5 -7.87 15.24 15.12
CA SER A 5 -7.24 15.50 16.41
C SER A 5 -5.74 15.78 16.28
N GLU A 6 -5.25 16.81 16.98
CA GLU A 6 -3.84 17.21 17.05
C GLU A 6 -3.09 16.60 18.25
N ARG A 7 -3.80 15.94 19.18
CA ARG A 7 -3.23 15.24 20.34
C ARG A 7 -4.01 13.95 20.58
N PHE A 8 -3.41 12.80 20.25
CA PHE A 8 -4.02 11.49 20.50
C PHE A 8 -3.63 10.97 21.88
N ASP A 9 -4.61 10.82 22.78
CA ASP A 9 -4.56 9.80 23.81
C ASP A 9 -5.04 8.48 23.16
N TYR A 10 -4.08 7.69 22.71
CA TYR A 10 -4.27 6.51 21.86
C TYR A 10 -5.09 5.38 22.50
N THR A 11 -5.24 5.39 23.83
CA THR A 11 -5.79 4.23 24.55
C THR A 11 -7.32 4.27 24.66
N THR A 12 -7.90 5.46 24.88
CA THR A 12 -9.30 5.58 25.30
C THR A 12 -10.26 5.72 24.11
N PHE A 13 -9.86 6.38 23.02
CA PHE A 13 -10.77 6.69 21.91
C PHE A 13 -10.94 5.54 20.90
N PHE A 14 -9.88 4.77 20.64
CA PHE A 14 -9.92 3.65 19.70
C PHE A 14 -10.58 2.40 20.27
N HIS A 15 -10.69 2.27 21.59
CA HIS A 15 -11.30 1.10 22.21
C HIS A 15 -12.77 0.92 21.82
N CYS A 16 -13.52 2.02 21.72
CA CYS A 16 -14.91 2.02 21.26
C CYS A 16 -15.03 1.76 19.76
N LEU A 17 -14.02 2.15 18.99
CA LEU A 17 -13.99 1.98 17.54
C LEU A 17 -13.62 0.55 17.11
N ARG A 18 -12.95 -0.23 17.97
CA ARG A 18 -12.68 -1.66 17.72
C ARG A 18 -13.96 -2.51 17.66
N SER A 19 -15.08 -2.01 18.21
CA SER A 19 -16.37 -2.71 18.21
C SER A 19 -17.17 -2.54 16.91
N PHE A 20 -16.77 -1.65 16.01
CA PHE A 20 -17.48 -1.37 14.75
C PHE A 20 -16.50 -1.38 13.57
N PRO A 21 -16.82 -2.05 12.46
CA PRO A 21 -15.96 -2.01 11.27
C PRO A 21 -15.90 -0.57 10.74
N ILE A 22 -14.71 0.03 10.72
CA ILE A 22 -14.52 1.33 10.08
C ILE A 22 -14.34 1.12 8.58
N ASP A 23 -15.27 1.65 7.80
CA ASP A 23 -15.18 1.58 6.35
C ASP A 23 -14.05 2.44 5.78
N THR A 24 -13.87 3.67 6.29
CA THR A 24 -12.90 4.62 5.74
C THR A 24 -12.20 5.39 6.84
N VAL A 25 -10.87 5.44 6.77
CA VAL A 25 -10.01 6.25 7.62
C VAL A 25 -9.18 7.17 6.74
N GLU A 26 -9.18 8.46 7.08
CA GLU A 26 -8.33 9.46 6.47
C GLU A 26 -7.37 10.03 7.53
N VAL A 27 -6.07 9.99 7.24
CA VAL A 27 -5.03 10.48 8.15
C VAL A 27 -4.25 11.59 7.45
N LYS A 28 -4.15 12.74 8.11
CA LYS A 28 -3.19 13.79 7.75
C LYS A 28 -2.00 13.65 8.68
N TRP A 29 -0.87 13.17 8.16
CA TRP A 29 0.34 12.90 8.92
C TRP A 29 1.45 13.90 8.57
N ASP A 30 1.95 14.61 9.57
CA ASP A 30 2.98 15.63 9.44
C ASP A 30 4.38 15.15 9.86
N GLY A 31 4.49 13.89 10.29
CA GLY A 31 5.77 13.25 10.51
C GLY A 31 6.34 13.42 11.92
N ALA A 32 5.51 13.62 12.93
CA ALA A 32 5.91 13.63 14.34
C ALA A 32 6.16 12.22 14.90
N GLU A 33 5.19 11.30 14.76
CA GLU A 33 5.29 9.90 15.23
C GLU A 33 4.52 8.97 14.30
N ASN A 34 5.11 7.84 13.90
CA ASN A 34 4.44 6.83 13.05
C ASN A 34 3.65 5.79 13.85
N MET A 35 3.59 5.92 15.19
CA MET A 35 2.91 4.97 16.08
C MET A 35 1.41 4.85 15.79
N ILE A 36 0.77 5.91 15.27
CA ILE A 36 -0.64 5.86 14.84
C ILE A 36 -0.92 4.73 13.82
N PHE A 37 0.07 4.37 13.00
CA PHE A 37 -0.02 3.30 12.01
C PHE A 37 0.18 1.89 12.61
N SER A 38 0.42 1.78 13.91
CA SER A 38 0.37 0.50 14.63
C SER A 38 -1.01 0.20 15.21
N GLU A 39 -1.95 1.15 15.18
CA GLU A 39 -3.29 0.94 15.69
C GLU A 39 -4.11 0.05 14.75
N ASP A 40 -4.56 -1.09 15.27
CA ASP A 40 -5.31 -2.09 14.49
C ASP A 40 -6.55 -1.50 13.82
N VAL A 41 -7.24 -0.58 14.50
CA VAL A 41 -8.46 0.06 13.97
C VAL A 41 -8.18 0.98 12.78
N ILE A 42 -6.99 1.59 12.72
CA ILE A 42 -6.53 2.39 11.59
C ILE A 42 -6.10 1.46 10.45
N THR A 43 -5.26 0.48 10.76
CA THR A 43 -4.68 -0.41 9.75
C THR A 43 -5.68 -1.40 9.16
N SER A 44 -6.79 -1.70 9.84
CA SER A 44 -7.82 -2.64 9.38
C SER A 44 -9.01 -1.98 8.67
N ALA A 45 -9.05 -0.65 8.61
CA ALA A 45 -10.09 0.06 7.88
C ALA A 45 -10.17 -0.44 6.43
N ARG A 46 -11.37 -0.58 5.86
CA ARG A 46 -11.51 -1.11 4.48
C ARG A 46 -10.77 -0.21 3.48
N ASN A 47 -10.94 1.10 3.63
CA ASN A 47 -10.25 2.15 2.88
C ASN A 47 -9.40 2.99 3.83
N LEU A 48 -8.09 3.07 3.55
CA LEU A 48 -7.14 3.90 4.30
C LEU A 48 -6.53 4.92 3.36
N SER A 49 -6.73 6.20 3.63
CA SER A 49 -6.14 7.32 2.88
C SER A 49 -5.19 8.09 3.78
N ILE A 50 -3.94 8.24 3.35
CA ILE A 50 -2.91 8.95 4.11
C ILE A 50 -2.37 10.09 3.27
N GLN A 51 -2.61 11.30 3.75
CA GLN A 51 -1.97 12.51 3.25
C GLN A 51 -0.76 12.78 4.12
N THR A 52 0.42 12.82 3.52
CA THR A 52 1.65 13.01 4.28
C THR A 52 2.55 14.09 3.70
N ARG A 53 3.23 14.83 4.59
CA ARG A 53 4.33 15.74 4.23
C ARG A 53 5.71 15.09 4.31
N LYS A 54 5.84 14.00 5.06
CA LYS A 54 7.09 13.22 5.19
C LYS A 54 6.89 11.81 4.63
N ALA A 55 7.92 11.23 4.05
CA ALA A 55 7.82 9.84 3.58
C ALA A 55 7.54 8.89 4.77
N LEU A 56 6.53 8.05 4.64
CA LEU A 56 6.31 6.92 5.52
C LEU A 56 7.39 5.88 5.29
N PRO A 57 7.99 5.32 6.35
CA PRO A 57 8.83 4.14 6.21
C PRO A 57 8.07 3.01 5.51
N ILE A 58 8.72 2.30 4.59
CA ILE A 58 8.11 1.21 3.84
C ILE A 58 7.58 0.12 4.79
N GLU A 59 8.25 -0.10 5.91
CA GLU A 59 7.88 -1.03 6.96
C GLU A 59 6.53 -0.69 7.61
N ALA A 60 6.14 0.59 7.64
CA ALA A 60 4.83 1.01 8.13
C ALA A 60 3.74 0.66 7.10
N ILE A 61 4.01 0.88 5.82
CA ILE A 61 3.08 0.57 4.72
C ILE A 61 2.78 -0.92 4.66
N LEU A 62 3.81 -1.74 4.82
CA LEU A 62 3.69 -3.21 4.81
C LEU A 62 2.79 -3.76 5.92
N LYS A 63 2.55 -2.98 7.00
CA LYS A 63 1.67 -3.39 8.11
C LYS A 63 0.19 -3.12 7.86
N PHE A 64 -0.17 -2.39 6.80
CA PHE A 64 -1.56 -2.06 6.52
C PHE A 64 -2.37 -3.30 6.13
N LYS A 65 -3.41 -3.56 6.93
CA LYS A 65 -4.35 -4.68 6.73
C LYS A 65 -5.48 -4.31 5.76
N SER A 66 -5.71 -3.01 5.53
CA SER A 66 -6.70 -2.45 4.61
C SER A 66 -6.71 -3.12 3.24
N SER A 67 -7.91 -3.23 2.67
CA SER A 67 -8.10 -3.71 1.31
C SER A 67 -7.78 -2.65 0.25
N SER A 68 -7.96 -1.37 0.58
CA SER A 68 -7.65 -0.27 -0.33
C SER A 68 -6.85 0.77 0.42
N VAL A 69 -5.62 1.03 -0.03
CA VAL A 69 -4.72 2.01 0.57
C VAL A 69 -4.45 3.12 -0.46
N GLN A 70 -4.48 4.37 -0.03
CA GLN A 70 -4.04 5.51 -0.81
C GLN A 70 -3.01 6.30 0.00
N ILE A 71 -1.83 6.53 -0.57
CA ILE A 71 -0.78 7.30 0.10
C ILE A 71 -0.26 8.35 -0.88
N ASP A 72 -0.35 9.62 -0.49
CA ASP A 72 0.23 10.72 -1.28
C ASP A 72 1.71 10.89 -0.95
N GLN A 73 2.51 9.91 -1.35
CA GLN A 73 3.97 9.97 -1.27
C GLN A 73 4.60 9.35 -2.51
N ILE A 74 5.78 9.86 -2.88
CA ILE A 74 6.61 9.30 -3.93
C ILE A 74 7.46 8.17 -3.33
N ILE A 75 7.42 6.98 -3.94
CA ILE A 75 8.27 5.85 -3.58
C ILE A 75 9.29 5.52 -4.68
N SER A 76 10.36 4.81 -4.29
CA SER A 76 11.34 4.25 -5.21
C SER A 76 10.82 2.96 -5.86
N CYS A 77 11.42 2.54 -6.97
CA CYS A 77 11.15 1.22 -7.55
C CYS A 77 11.52 0.07 -6.62
N ASP A 78 12.61 0.21 -5.85
CA ASP A 78 13.02 -0.83 -4.89
C ASP A 78 11.98 -1.01 -3.78
N ASP A 79 11.37 0.07 -3.30
CA ASP A 79 10.30 0.00 -2.29
C ASP A 79 9.01 -0.56 -2.88
N LEU A 80 8.71 -0.27 -4.16
CA LEU A 80 7.59 -0.89 -4.88
C LEU A 80 7.77 -2.41 -4.98
N LEU A 81 8.98 -2.88 -5.31
CA LEU A 81 9.30 -4.30 -5.37
C LEU A 81 9.20 -4.96 -3.99
N LYS A 82 9.63 -4.29 -2.92
CA LYS A 82 9.42 -4.78 -1.53
C LYS A 82 7.95 -4.94 -1.20
N ILE A 83 7.09 -4.00 -1.62
CA ILE A 83 5.63 -4.11 -1.46
C ILE A 83 5.11 -5.35 -2.18
N CYS A 84 5.45 -5.50 -3.46
CA CYS A 84 4.98 -6.63 -4.27
C CYS A 84 5.45 -7.97 -3.70
N GLU A 85 6.74 -8.11 -3.39
CA GLU A 85 7.31 -9.33 -2.80
C GLU A 85 6.65 -9.67 -1.47
N SER A 86 6.48 -8.68 -0.58
CA SER A 86 5.85 -8.87 0.71
C SER A 86 4.39 -9.31 0.58
N TRP A 87 3.62 -8.67 -0.31
CA TRP A 87 2.21 -9.00 -0.50
C TRP A 87 2.01 -10.39 -1.11
N LEU A 88 2.88 -10.80 -2.04
CA LEU A 88 2.87 -12.16 -2.60
C LEU A 88 3.22 -13.21 -1.54
N LYS A 89 4.31 -13.00 -0.78
CA LYS A 89 4.71 -13.92 0.31
C LYS A 89 3.65 -14.05 1.40
N ASN A 90 3.04 -12.94 1.78
CA ASN A 90 2.02 -12.88 2.84
C ASN A 90 0.62 -13.23 2.33
N LYS A 91 0.47 -13.62 1.06
CA LYS A 91 -0.81 -14.01 0.45
C LYS A 91 -1.91 -12.98 0.70
N LYS A 92 -1.59 -11.70 0.46
CA LYS A 92 -2.54 -10.60 0.59
C LYS A 92 -3.81 -10.93 -0.23
N PRO A 93 -5.03 -10.66 0.28
CA PRO A 93 -6.26 -11.06 -0.40
C PRO A 93 -6.39 -10.47 -1.80
N ILE A 94 -6.98 -11.23 -2.74
CA ILE A 94 -7.33 -10.77 -4.09
C ILE A 94 -8.23 -9.53 -4.01
N GLY A 95 -8.00 -8.56 -4.89
CA GLY A 95 -8.65 -7.25 -4.90
C GLY A 95 -8.07 -6.25 -3.89
N SER A 96 -7.07 -6.65 -3.10
CA SER A 96 -6.31 -5.68 -2.29
C SER A 96 -5.53 -4.76 -3.21
N LYS A 97 -5.58 -3.45 -2.95
CA LYS A 97 -4.91 -2.45 -3.79
C LYS A 97 -4.25 -1.34 -3.01
N ILE A 98 -3.20 -0.78 -3.60
CA ILE A 98 -2.52 0.41 -3.12
C ILE A 98 -2.32 1.42 -4.26
N ASN A 99 -2.71 2.66 -4.00
CA ASN A 99 -2.51 3.81 -4.87
C ASN A 99 -1.40 4.70 -4.29
N ILE A 100 -0.33 4.85 -5.05
CA ILE A 100 0.91 5.52 -4.63
C ILE A 100 1.54 6.28 -5.78
N ARG A 101 2.43 7.22 -5.45
CA ARG A 101 3.23 7.92 -6.46
C ARG A 101 4.57 7.23 -6.65
N ILE A 102 5.03 7.19 -7.89
CA ILE A 102 6.35 6.65 -8.25
C ILE A 102 7.17 7.73 -8.92
N SER A 103 8.48 7.75 -8.69
CA SER A 103 9.38 8.66 -9.40
C SER A 103 9.34 8.37 -10.90
N THR A 104 9.07 9.38 -11.73
CA THR A 104 9.01 9.28 -13.19
C THR A 104 10.30 8.70 -13.80
N ASN A 105 11.44 8.99 -13.18
CA ASN A 105 12.75 8.56 -13.65
C ASN A 105 13.03 7.07 -13.35
N GLU A 106 12.30 6.49 -12.41
CA GLU A 106 12.42 5.09 -11.98
C GLU A 106 11.44 4.17 -12.71
N MET A 107 10.48 4.73 -13.44
CA MET A 107 9.43 3.98 -14.13
C MET A 107 9.97 3.12 -15.29
N VAL A 108 11.02 3.58 -15.97
CA VAL A 108 11.65 2.91 -17.13
C VAL A 108 12.53 1.71 -16.70
N PRO A 109 13.34 1.78 -15.61
CA PRO A 109 14.08 0.64 -15.08
C PRO A 109 13.26 -0.53 -14.51
N PHE A 110 11.94 -0.41 -14.36
CA PHE A 110 11.15 -1.35 -13.57
C PHE A 110 11.02 -2.74 -14.21
N ILE A 111 10.89 -2.80 -15.54
CA ILE A 111 10.76 -4.05 -16.29
C ILE A 111 12.09 -4.83 -16.33
N GLU A 112 13.22 -4.13 -16.27
CA GLU A 112 14.55 -4.72 -16.42
C GLU A 112 15.15 -5.22 -15.08
N ARG A 113 14.64 -4.74 -13.92
CA ARG A 113 15.16 -5.10 -12.58
C ARG A 113 14.50 -6.34 -11.96
N SER A 114 14.16 -7.33 -12.79
CA SER A 114 13.71 -8.65 -12.35
C SER A 114 14.77 -9.32 -11.47
N ASN A 115 14.59 -9.34 -10.15
CA ASN A 115 15.42 -10.13 -9.24
C ASN A 115 14.96 -11.60 -9.29
N SER A 116 15.82 -12.56 -8.94
CA SER A 116 15.59 -14.01 -9.12
C SER A 116 14.34 -14.60 -8.46
N LYS A 117 13.64 -13.82 -7.63
CA LYS A 117 12.41 -14.21 -6.91
C LYS A 117 11.13 -13.68 -7.53
N LEU A 118 11.18 -12.64 -8.35
CA LEU A 118 10.02 -11.97 -8.92
C LEU A 118 10.09 -12.05 -10.45
N LEU A 119 9.04 -12.59 -11.05
CA LEU A 119 8.86 -12.57 -12.50
C LEU A 119 8.04 -11.36 -12.88
N THR A 120 8.57 -10.56 -13.80
CA THR A 120 7.87 -9.39 -14.37
C THR A 120 7.46 -9.72 -15.80
N THR A 121 6.18 -9.58 -16.11
CA THR A 121 5.64 -9.77 -17.47
C THR A 121 4.83 -8.54 -17.88
N GLU A 122 4.75 -8.29 -19.19
CA GLU A 122 3.88 -7.27 -19.75
C GLU A 122 2.85 -7.92 -20.65
N GLU A 123 1.57 -7.71 -20.37
CA GLU A 123 0.44 -8.25 -21.12
C GLU A 123 -0.59 -7.15 -21.33
N ASN A 124 -1.03 -6.92 -22.58
CA ASN A 124 -2.02 -5.89 -22.93
C ASN A 124 -1.68 -4.48 -22.43
N GLY A 125 -0.40 -4.11 -22.40
CA GLY A 125 0.09 -2.82 -21.90
C GLY A 125 0.00 -2.65 -20.37
N LYS A 126 -0.20 -3.74 -19.64
CA LYS A 126 -0.16 -3.80 -18.17
C LYS A 126 1.04 -4.59 -17.71
N ILE A 127 1.63 -4.17 -16.60
CA ILE A 127 2.77 -4.85 -15.99
C ILE A 127 2.26 -5.76 -14.88
N TYR A 128 2.73 -7.00 -14.88
CA TYR A 128 2.41 -8.00 -13.87
C TYR A 128 3.66 -8.45 -13.14
N ILE A 129 3.58 -8.55 -11.81
CA ILE A 129 4.62 -9.17 -10.97
C ILE A 129 4.08 -10.43 -10.33
N SER A 130 4.82 -11.52 -10.42
CA SER A 130 4.44 -12.78 -9.78
C SER A 130 5.63 -13.47 -9.13
N MET A 131 5.33 -14.43 -8.26
CA MET A 131 6.27 -15.44 -7.78
C MET A 131 5.82 -16.79 -8.34
N ASP A 132 6.75 -17.68 -8.69
CA ASP A 132 6.45 -18.98 -9.31
C ASP A 132 5.42 -19.79 -8.53
N GLU A 133 5.59 -19.84 -7.21
CA GLU A 133 4.75 -20.63 -6.29
C GLU A 133 3.44 -19.93 -5.87
N SER A 134 3.20 -18.67 -6.29
CA SER A 134 2.01 -17.91 -5.90
C SER A 134 0.83 -18.18 -6.83
N ARG A 135 -0.38 -18.31 -6.26
CA ARG A 135 -1.66 -18.35 -7.00
C ARG A 135 -2.18 -16.96 -7.39
N SER A 136 -1.54 -15.91 -6.91
CA SER A 136 -1.84 -14.52 -7.26
C SER A 136 -0.65 -13.85 -7.93
N LYS A 137 -0.94 -12.84 -8.74
CA LYS A 137 0.02 -11.89 -9.31
C LYS A 137 -0.39 -10.46 -8.92
N MET A 138 0.54 -9.52 -9.01
CA MET A 138 0.29 -8.10 -8.80
C MET A 138 0.15 -7.45 -10.16
N GLU A 139 -0.99 -6.82 -10.42
CA GLU A 139 -1.19 -5.96 -11.58
C GLU A 139 -0.77 -4.53 -11.23
N ILE A 140 0.07 -3.92 -12.07
CA ILE A 140 0.51 -2.53 -11.93
C ILE A 140 -0.07 -1.74 -13.10
N THR A 141 -0.96 -0.82 -12.77
CA THR A 141 -1.63 0.06 -13.73
C THR A 141 -1.18 1.49 -13.53
N MET A 142 -0.78 2.13 -14.63
CA MET A 142 -0.45 3.56 -14.64
C MET A 142 -1.74 4.40 -14.69
N MET A 143 -1.89 5.30 -13.72
CA MET A 143 -3.07 6.18 -13.62
C MET A 143 -2.79 7.58 -14.18
N SER A 144 -1.59 8.10 -13.92
CA SER A 144 -1.06 9.37 -14.44
C SER A 144 0.45 9.28 -14.55
N SER A 145 1.13 10.34 -14.98
CA SER A 145 2.59 10.37 -15.16
C SER A 145 3.39 9.95 -13.92
N ASP A 146 2.83 10.13 -12.73
CA ASP A 146 3.51 9.88 -11.46
C ASP A 146 2.68 9.02 -10.48
N ARG A 147 1.56 8.42 -10.92
CA ARG A 147 0.69 7.61 -10.06
C ARG A 147 0.44 6.24 -10.63
N ILE A 148 0.56 5.25 -9.76
CA ILE A 148 0.27 3.85 -10.06
C ILE A 148 -0.75 3.29 -9.08
N THR A 149 -1.47 2.29 -9.56
CA THR A 149 -2.24 1.35 -8.76
C THR A 149 -1.55 0.00 -8.83
N VAL A 150 -1.29 -0.59 -7.67
CA VAL A 150 -0.86 -1.99 -7.54
C VAL A 150 -2.04 -2.77 -6.97
N GLU A 151 -2.48 -3.82 -7.66
CA GLU A 151 -3.62 -4.64 -7.26
C GLU A 151 -3.27 -6.13 -7.24
N VAL A 152 -3.72 -6.85 -6.22
CA VAL A 152 -3.61 -8.31 -6.15
C VAL A 152 -4.68 -8.94 -7.03
N VAL A 153 -4.28 -9.69 -8.05
CA VAL A 153 -5.17 -10.40 -8.97
C VAL A 153 -4.85 -11.90 -9.01
N ASN A 154 -5.76 -12.71 -9.56
CA ASN A 154 -5.50 -14.13 -9.77
C ASN A 154 -4.39 -14.34 -10.81
N LYS A 155 -3.58 -15.37 -10.58
CA LYS A 155 -2.72 -15.97 -11.60
C LYS A 155 -3.60 -17.08 -12.21
N ASP A 156 -4.10 -16.84 -13.43
CA ASP A 156 -5.04 -17.75 -14.11
C ASP A 156 -4.53 -19.20 -14.19
#